data_AF-A0A3S0DNP9-F1
#
_entry.id   AF-A0A3S0DNP9-F1
#
_cell.length_a   1.000
_cell.length_b   1.000
_cell.length_c   1.000
_cell.angle_alpha   90.00
_cell.angle_beta   90.00
_cell.angle_gamma   90.00
#
_symmetry.space_group_name_H-M   'P 1'
#
loop_
_entity.id
_entity.type
_entity.pdbx_description
1 polymer ?
#
loop_
_entity_poly.entity_id
_entity_poly.type
_entity_poly.pdbx_seq_one_letter_code
_entity_poly.pdbx_strand_id
1 'polypeptide(L)'
;METQTKNQILNKIRNGLTKGMVNAYVCPELHTIITKNEDNGHIPDNIFCPKCDKPALSMYYQVNQTFSPQVIFFRPTEAETKAATLKMNKEDYQSHVHYLQSGGLVSRLVEDEKFTS
;
A
#
# COMPACT_ATOMS: atom_id res chain seq x y z
N MET A 1 -15.64 -10.22 16.34
CA MET A 1 -14.58 -9.30 15.87
C MET A 1 -14.74 -7.99 16.60
N GLU A 2 -13.76 -7.55 17.37
CA GLU A 2 -13.82 -6.27 18.06
C GLU A 2 -13.60 -5.11 17.09
N THR A 3 -14.57 -4.20 17.01
CA THR A 3 -14.47 -2.96 16.23
C THR A 3 -13.47 -2.03 16.92
N GLN A 4 -12.32 -1.78 16.29
CA GLN A 4 -11.33 -0.84 16.82
C GLN A 4 -11.89 0.59 16.80
N THR A 5 -11.61 1.35 17.85
CA THR A 5 -11.98 2.76 17.92
C THR A 5 -11.15 3.59 16.94
N LYS A 6 -11.70 4.71 16.44
CA LYS A 6 -11.01 5.65 15.54
C LYS A 6 -9.63 6.08 16.07
N ASN A 7 -9.53 6.31 17.38
CA ASN A 7 -8.28 6.72 18.03
C ASN A 7 -7.21 5.62 18.02
N GLN A 8 -7.60 4.36 18.15
CA GLN A 8 -6.68 3.22 18.06
C GLN A 8 -6.13 3.07 16.64
N ILE A 9 -6.97 3.25 15.62
CA ILE A 9 -6.57 3.21 14.21
C ILE A 9 -5.58 4.35 13.91
N LEU A 10 -5.89 5.58 14.31
CA LEU A 10 -4.99 6.72 14.10
C LEU A 10 -3.63 6.54 14.79
N ASN A 11 -3.61 5.99 16.01
CA ASN A 11 -2.37 5.69 16.71
C ASN A 11 -1.55 4.60 16.01
N LYS A 12 -2.20 3.56 15.45
CA LYS A 12 -1.51 2.55 14.64
C LYS A 12 -0.90 3.15 13.38
N ILE A 13 -1.66 3.98 12.66
CA ILE A 13 -1.18 4.66 11.44
C ILE A 13 0.05 5.52 11.74
N ARG A 14 -0.02 6.36 12.78
CA ARG A 14 1.08 7.24 13.19
C ARG A 14 2.36 6.48 13.55
N ASN A 15 2.21 5.32 14.18
CA ASN A 15 3.34 4.49 14.60
C ASN A 15 3.74 3.42 13.57
N GLY A 16 3.13 3.41 12.37
CA GLY A 16 3.38 2.38 11.35
C GLY A 16 2.96 0.96 11.75
N LEU A 17 2.13 0.80 12.79
CA LEU A 17 1.67 -0.48 13.32
C LEU A 17 0.43 -0.99 12.56
N THR A 18 0.54 -1.05 11.24
CA THR A 18 -0.56 -1.26 10.29
C THR A 18 -0.59 -2.66 9.67
N LYS A 19 0.27 -3.58 10.12
CA LYS A 19 0.29 -4.97 9.63
C LYS A 19 -1.09 -5.62 9.71
N GLY A 20 -1.49 -6.22 8.61
CA GLY A 20 -2.78 -6.91 8.43
C GLY A 20 -3.97 -5.98 8.18
N MET A 21 -3.80 -4.66 8.29
CA MET A 21 -4.90 -3.71 8.08
C MET A 21 -5.20 -3.54 6.59
N VAL A 22 -6.48 -3.40 6.30
CA VAL A 22 -7.01 -3.15 4.96
C VAL A 22 -7.23 -1.65 4.79
N ASN A 23 -6.85 -1.13 3.63
CA ASN A 23 -7.11 0.22 3.18
C ASN A 23 -7.87 0.19 1.84
N ALA A 24 -8.44 1.33 1.47
CA ALA A 24 -8.92 1.53 0.11
C ALA A 24 -8.36 2.84 -0.44
N TYR A 25 -8.06 2.85 -1.73
CA TYR A 25 -7.76 4.07 -2.48
C TYR A 25 -8.87 4.34 -3.47
N VAL A 26 -9.38 5.57 -3.50
CA VAL A 26 -10.48 5.97 -4.38
C VAL A 26 -10.00 7.07 -5.32
N CYS A 27 -10.14 6.85 -6.62
CA CYS A 27 -9.83 7.85 -7.64
C CYS A 27 -11.04 8.74 -7.98
N PRO A 28 -10.86 9.86 -8.70
CA PRO A 28 -11.97 10.74 -9.12
C PRO A 28 -13.06 10.04 -9.95
N GLU A 29 -12.73 8.96 -10.66
CA GLU A 29 -13.68 8.13 -11.43
C GLU A 29 -14.37 7.06 -10.57
N LEU A 30 -14.25 7.15 -9.25
CA LEU A 30 -14.84 6.22 -8.28
C LEU A 30 -14.35 4.76 -8.38
N HIS A 31 -13.26 4.50 -9.09
CA HIS A 31 -12.57 3.22 -8.98
C HIS A 31 -11.95 3.07 -7.58
N THR A 32 -12.27 1.95 -6.93
CA THR A 32 -11.75 1.60 -5.61
C THR A 32 -10.69 0.50 -5.74
N ILE A 33 -9.50 0.77 -5.21
CA ILE A 33 -8.41 -0.21 -5.08
C ILE A 33 -8.33 -0.64 -3.62
N ILE A 34 -8.56 -1.92 -3.35
CA ILE A 34 -8.43 -2.46 -1.99
C ILE A 34 -7.00 -2.92 -1.78
N THR A 35 -6.37 -2.45 -0.71
CA THR A 35 -5.01 -2.83 -0.36
C THR A 35 -4.93 -3.43 1.04
N LYS A 36 -3.89 -4.23 1.29
CA LYS A 36 -3.59 -4.76 2.63
C LYS A 36 -2.10 -4.68 2.90
N ASN A 37 -1.74 -4.36 4.14
CA ASN A 37 -0.35 -4.35 4.55
C ASN A 37 0.04 -5.74 5.07
N GLU A 38 1.05 -6.37 4.48
CA GLU A 38 1.68 -7.60 5.00
C GLU A 38 2.65 -7.29 6.15
N ASP A 39 3.20 -6.08 6.20
CA ASP A 39 4.18 -5.64 7.19
C ASP A 39 3.79 -4.34 7.89
N ASN A 40 4.49 -4.03 8.98
CA ASN A 40 4.42 -2.72 9.63
C ASN A 40 5.27 -1.71 8.86
N GLY A 41 4.70 -0.54 8.62
CA GLY A 41 5.35 0.55 7.91
C GLY A 41 4.37 1.62 7.44
N HIS A 42 4.89 2.48 6.58
CA HIS A 42 4.16 3.60 6.00
C HIS A 42 3.82 3.30 4.54
N ILE A 43 2.55 3.51 4.17
CA ILE A 43 2.07 3.44 2.79
C ILE A 43 1.88 4.87 2.26
N PRO A 44 1.97 5.12 0.95
CA PRO A 44 1.77 6.45 0.40
C PRO A 44 0.32 6.92 0.58
N ASP A 45 0.11 8.23 0.73
CA ASP A 45 -1.23 8.83 0.85
C ASP A 45 -2.05 8.69 -0.44
N ASN A 46 -1.37 8.57 -1.57
CA ASN A 46 -1.96 8.37 -2.89
C ASN A 46 -1.20 7.33 -3.70
N ILE A 47 -1.94 6.62 -4.56
CA ILE A 47 -1.38 5.72 -5.57
C ILE A 47 -2.00 6.05 -6.93
N PHE A 48 -1.40 5.60 -8.02
CA PHE A 48 -2.05 5.67 -9.33
C PHE A 48 -3.10 4.58 -9.47
N CYS A 49 -4.29 4.94 -9.95
CA CYS A 49 -5.35 3.98 -10.20
C CYS A 49 -4.95 3.06 -11.36
N PRO A 50 -4.94 1.72 -11.18
CA PRO A 50 -4.55 0.80 -12.26
C PRO A 50 -5.55 0.76 -13.43
N LYS A 51 -6.75 1.35 -13.26
CA LYS A 51 -7.80 1.38 -14.31
C LYS A 51 -7.78 2.64 -15.17
N CYS A 52 -7.46 3.80 -14.58
CA CYS A 52 -7.56 5.10 -15.27
C CYS A 52 -6.35 6.01 -15.09
N ASP A 53 -5.30 5.52 -14.41
CA ASP A 53 -4.04 6.23 -14.15
C ASP A 53 -4.19 7.58 -13.41
N LYS A 54 -5.38 7.89 -12.89
CA LYS A 54 -5.61 9.07 -12.05
C LYS A 54 -5.14 8.79 -10.61
N PRO A 55 -4.66 9.82 -9.88
CA PRO A 55 -4.35 9.69 -8.46
C PRO A 55 -5.57 9.21 -7.67
N ALA A 56 -5.40 8.13 -6.91
CA ALA A 56 -6.37 7.60 -5.98
C ALA A 56 -5.91 7.90 -4.56
N LEU A 57 -6.82 8.38 -3.70
CA LEU A 57 -6.51 8.83 -2.35
C LEU A 57 -6.87 7.77 -1.32
N SER A 58 -6.00 7.62 -0.32
CA SER A 58 -6.18 6.71 0.82
C SER A 58 -7.42 7.07 1.65
N MET A 59 -8.20 6.04 2.01
CA MET A 59 -9.27 6.11 3.00
C MET A 59 -8.76 5.97 4.45
N TYR A 60 -7.44 5.95 4.65
CA TYR A 60 -6.78 5.85 5.95
C TYR A 60 -7.31 4.71 6.82
N TYR A 61 -7.47 3.53 6.22
CA TYR A 61 -7.92 2.30 6.88
C TYR A 61 -9.33 2.38 7.50
N GLN A 62 -10.10 3.45 7.21
CA GLN A 62 -11.49 3.60 7.62
C GLN A 62 -12.42 2.86 6.65
N VAL A 63 -12.17 1.56 6.50
CA VAL A 63 -12.86 0.67 5.55
C VAL A 63 -13.20 -0.66 6.21
N ASN A 64 -14.05 -1.45 5.57
CA ASN A 64 -14.31 -2.81 6.03
C ASN A 64 -13.03 -3.66 5.96
N GLN A 65 -12.59 -4.15 7.12
CA GLN A 65 -11.36 -4.91 7.27
C GLN A 65 -11.46 -6.35 6.74
N THR A 66 -12.63 -6.77 6.26
CA THR A 66 -12.83 -8.10 5.64
C THR A 66 -12.73 -8.09 4.12
N PHE A 67 -12.46 -6.95 3.49
CA PHE A 67 -12.34 -6.90 2.03
C PHE A 67 -11.11 -7.66 1.52
N SER A 68 -11.28 -8.37 0.40
CA SER A 68 -10.18 -9.01 -0.31
C SER A 68 -9.30 -7.96 -0.97
N PRO A 69 -7.98 -7.93 -0.68
CA PRO A 69 -7.08 -6.97 -1.29
C PRO A 69 -6.75 -7.36 -2.74
N GLN A 70 -6.63 -6.35 -3.59
CA GLN A 70 -6.07 -6.46 -4.96
C GLN A 70 -4.57 -6.13 -4.96
N VAL A 71 -4.11 -5.39 -3.96
CA VAL A 71 -2.73 -4.93 -3.83
C VAL A 71 -2.23 -5.21 -2.42
N ILE A 72 -1.00 -5.68 -2.32
CA ILE A 72 -0.33 -5.89 -1.05
C ILE A 72 0.81 -4.91 -0.90
N PHE A 73 0.90 -4.26 0.27
CA PHE A 73 2.06 -3.50 0.69
C PHE A 73 2.94 -4.34 1.62
N PHE A 74 4.23 -4.44 1.30
CA PHE A 74 5.19 -5.27 2.02
C PHE A 74 6.56 -4.59 2.10
N ARG A 75 7.43 -5.10 2.96
CA ARG A 75 8.83 -4.67 3.01
C ARG A 75 9.65 -5.50 2.03
N PRO A 76 10.29 -4.90 1.01
CA PRO A 76 11.07 -5.67 0.06
C PRO A 76 12.35 -6.21 0.71
N THR A 77 12.81 -7.36 0.24
CA THR A 77 14.14 -7.88 0.56
C THR A 77 15.23 -7.02 -0.07
N GLU A 78 16.47 -7.20 0.38
CA GLU A 78 17.63 -6.53 -0.23
C GLU A 78 17.77 -6.88 -1.72
N ALA A 79 17.50 -8.14 -2.09
CA ALA A 79 17.56 -8.60 -3.46
C ALA A 79 16.48 -7.93 -4.34
N GLU A 80 15.23 -7.85 -3.86
CA GLU A 80 14.14 -7.16 -4.57
C GLU A 80 14.41 -5.67 -4.71
N THR A 81 14.94 -5.03 -3.66
CA THR A 81 15.33 -3.62 -3.69
C THR A 81 16.42 -3.36 -4.73
N LYS A 82 17.45 -4.20 -4.77
CA LYS A 82 18.50 -4.11 -5.81
C LYS A 82 17.91 -4.30 -7.20
N ALA A 83 17.06 -5.30 -7.41
CA ALA A 83 16.44 -5.55 -8.71
C ALA A 83 15.57 -4.37 -9.20
N ALA A 84 14.77 -3.77 -8.32
CA ALA A 84 13.92 -2.62 -8.64
C ALA A 84 14.74 -1.37 -9.00
N THR A 85 15.86 -1.17 -8.34
CA THR A 85 16.70 0.02 -8.50
C THR A 85 17.58 0.01 -9.75
N LEU A 86 17.82 -1.15 -10.37
CA LEU A 86 18.62 -1.27 -11.62
C LEU A 86 18.07 -0.46 -12.79
N LYS A 87 16.76 -0.15 -12.78
CA LYS A 87 16.08 0.58 -13.85
C LYS A 87 15.81 2.06 -13.51
N MET A 88 16.22 2.51 -12.32
CA MET A 88 15.96 3.86 -11.84
C MET A 88 17.09 4.80 -12.23
N ASN A 89 16.76 6.07 -12.47
CA ASN A 89 17.77 7.11 -12.50
C ASN A 89 18.29 7.39 -11.08
N LYS A 90 19.33 8.22 -10.96
CA LYS A 90 19.98 8.51 -9.67
C LYS A 90 19.04 9.18 -8.66
N GLU A 91 18.16 10.07 -9.12
CA GLU A 91 17.24 10.82 -8.26
C GLU A 91 16.15 9.89 -7.71
N ASP A 92 15.54 9.09 -8.57
CA ASP A 92 14.53 8.09 -8.21
C ASP A 92 15.11 7.03 -7.27
N TYR A 93 16.36 6.61 -7.51
CA TYR A 93 17.07 5.70 -6.61
C TYR A 93 17.20 6.27 -5.20
N GLN A 94 17.69 7.50 -5.08
CA GLN A 94 17.90 8.13 -3.78
C GLN A 94 16.57 8.32 -3.03
N SER A 95 15.53 8.77 -3.76
CA SER A 95 14.18 8.90 -3.22
C SER A 95 13.61 7.56 -2.75
N HIS A 96 13.74 6.50 -3.56
CA HIS A 96 13.28 5.16 -3.25
C HIS A 96 13.97 4.57 -2.01
N VAL A 97 15.31 4.65 -1.96
CA VAL A 97 16.08 4.16 -0.81
C VAL A 97 15.72 4.93 0.46
N HIS A 98 15.60 6.26 0.38
CA HIS A 98 15.19 7.08 1.53
C HIS A 98 13.80 6.69 2.04
N TYR A 99 12.84 6.50 1.13
CA TYR A 99 11.49 6.04 1.45
C TYR A 99 11.53 4.70 2.23
N LEU A 100 12.26 3.70 1.73
CA LEU A 100 12.41 2.42 2.41
C LEU A 100 13.08 2.53 3.78
N GLN A 101 14.12 3.37 3.90
CA GLN A 101 14.82 3.62 5.17
C GLN A 101 13.91 4.29 6.21
N SER A 102 12.95 5.10 5.78
CA SER A 102 11.94 5.69 6.66
C SER A 102 10.85 4.70 7.12
N GLY A 103 10.92 3.44 6.70
CA GLY A 103 9.89 2.42 6.99
C GLY A 103 8.77 2.36 5.94
N GLY A 104 8.99 2.92 4.76
CA GLY A 104 8.09 2.81 3.61
C GLY A 104 7.89 1.36 3.15
N LEU A 105 6.69 1.07 2.64
CA LEU A 105 6.33 -0.22 2.08
C LEU A 105 6.15 -0.12 0.56
N VAL A 106 6.57 -1.13 -0.18
CA VAL A 106 6.33 -1.21 -1.63
C VAL A 106 5.12 -2.07 -1.92
N SER A 107 4.53 -1.90 -3.10
CA SER A 107 3.33 -2.64 -3.49
C SER A 107 3.60 -3.73 -4.52
N ARG A 108 2.78 -4.79 -4.49
CA ARG A 108 2.61 -5.76 -5.58
C ARG A 108 1.12 -6.03 -5.79
N LEU A 109 0.74 -6.38 -7.02
CA LEU A 109 -0.60 -6.90 -7.28
C LEU A 109 -0.73 -8.28 -6.64
N VAL A 110 -1.90 -8.57 -6.08
CA VAL A 110 -2.29 -9.95 -5.80
C VAL A 110 -2.58 -10.56 -7.16
N GLU A 111 -1.78 -11.54 -7.57
CA GLU A 111 -2.14 -12.37 -8.73
C GLU A 111 -3.44 -13.08 -8.36
N ASP A 112 -4.54 -12.70 -9.01
CA ASP A 112 -5.79 -13.44 -8.86
C ASP A 112 -5.52 -14.88 -9.32
N GLU A 113 -5.65 -15.84 -8.41
CA GLU A 113 -6.00 -17.19 -8.80
C GLU A 113 -7.35 -17.11 -9.56
N LYS A 114 -7.24 -17.02 -10.89
CA LYS A 114 -8.30 -17.11 -11.91
C LYS A 114 -9.14 -15.83 -12.16
N PHE A 115 -8.61 -14.97 -13.03
CA PHE A 115 -9.42 -14.37 -14.10
C PHE A 115 -9.11 -15.05 -15.44
N THR A 116 -9.42 -16.36 -15.55
CA THR A 116 -9.69 -16.95 -16.86
C THR A 116 -11.14 -16.64 -17.21
N SER A 117 -11.32 -15.69 -18.14
CA SER A 117 -12.56 -15.51 -18.88
C SER A 117 -12.87 -16.75 -19.72
#